data_AF-A0A520C895-F1
#
_entry.id   AF-A0A520C895-F1
#
_cell.length_a   1.000
_cell.length_b   1.000
_cell.length_c   1.000
_cell.angle_alpha   90.00
_cell.angle_beta   90.00
_cell.angle_gamma   90.00
#
_symmetry.space_group_name_H-M   'P 1'
#
loop_
_entity.id
_entity.type
_entity.pdbx_description
1 polymer ?
#
loop_
_entity_poly.entity_id
_entity_poly.type
_entity_poly.pdbx_seq_one_letter_code
_entity_poly.pdbx_strand_id
1 'polypeptide(L)'
;MKLLHYKMNDKIKYVYIACLLMVLLPMLSANAQTTVQSPYSKFGLGNLKSSVLPQQRGMGGISTGVFRSSYVNNINMQNPASYAGINLTTLDIGVSGSSTTLKTSSLSENSFNGSLSHVAMAFPVTQKSAVSIGILPYSELGYDFKNTVTVGSGSSAKSVDYLYNGEGGLSKAYLGYGIQFGDHFRVGANAEYLFGNLIQNRSTEYLDAGAINSRDQIKNSIYGFNFGYGAQYDFRLGNKTSLVIGYSGSSGSKINSERSQYNTIYYKDSQGNEATPLDTLNAIENGKTNLKLPLLHSVGFTLQKENKWLVGADYRMGKWSDLSIDNVNQDLQNTYG
;
A
#
# COMPACT_ATOMS: atom_id res chain seq x y z
N MET A 1 13.45 -47.76 27.33
CA MET A 1 12.92 -46.38 27.20
C MET A 1 13.75 -45.44 26.29
N LYS A 2 15.06 -45.68 26.07
CA LYS A 2 15.91 -44.85 25.17
C LYS A 2 15.66 -45.03 23.66
N LEU A 3 15.21 -46.20 23.20
CA LEU A 3 14.96 -46.47 21.76
C LEU A 3 13.71 -45.74 21.18
N LEU A 4 12.71 -45.43 22.01
CA LEU A 4 11.53 -44.67 21.58
C LEU A 4 11.82 -43.19 21.36
N HIS A 5 12.72 -42.60 22.17
CA HIS A 5 13.13 -41.20 22.04
C HIS A 5 13.98 -40.94 20.77
N TYR A 6 14.81 -41.91 20.36
CA TYR A 6 15.62 -41.78 19.15
C TYR A 6 14.76 -41.76 17.87
N LYS A 7 13.79 -42.68 17.74
CA LYS A 7 12.89 -42.74 16.58
C LYS A 7 11.95 -41.54 16.46
N MET A 8 11.62 -40.88 17.57
CA MET A 8 10.77 -39.69 17.56
C MET A 8 11.52 -38.46 17.02
N ASN A 9 12.81 -38.35 17.29
CA ASN A 9 13.65 -37.24 16.84
C ASN A 9 13.90 -37.28 15.32
N ASP A 10 14.03 -38.47 14.73
CA ASP A 10 14.18 -38.62 13.29
C ASP A 10 12.89 -38.26 12.54
N LYS A 11 11.72 -38.67 13.04
CA LYS A 11 10.42 -38.26 12.46
C LYS A 11 10.20 -36.75 12.50
N ILE A 12 10.62 -36.09 13.59
CA ILE A 12 10.55 -34.63 13.74
C ILE A 12 11.48 -33.92 12.74
N LYS A 13 12.70 -34.44 12.50
CA LYS A 13 13.59 -33.92 11.45
C LYS A 13 12.97 -33.98 10.06
N TYR A 14 12.32 -35.10 9.70
CA TYR A 14 11.64 -35.21 8.41
C TYR A 14 10.46 -34.24 8.28
N VAL A 15 9.75 -33.94 9.37
CA VAL A 15 8.68 -32.92 9.37
C VAL A 15 9.24 -31.51 9.19
N TYR A 16 10.36 -31.17 9.84
CA TYR A 16 11.02 -29.88 9.63
C TYR A 16 11.58 -29.74 8.21
N ILE A 17 12.21 -30.79 7.68
CA ILE A 17 12.72 -30.82 6.30
C ILE A 17 11.56 -30.72 5.30
N ALA A 18 10.43 -31.41 5.55
CA ALA A 18 9.24 -31.32 4.71
C ALA A 18 8.60 -29.93 4.74
N CYS A 19 8.51 -29.28 5.92
CA CYS A 19 8.05 -27.89 6.03
C CYS A 19 9.00 -26.92 5.32
N LEU A 20 10.33 -27.11 5.47
CA LEU A 20 11.33 -26.30 4.80
C LEU A 20 11.26 -26.46 3.27
N LEU A 21 11.10 -27.70 2.78
CA LEU A 21 10.92 -27.98 1.35
C LEU A 21 9.61 -27.38 0.81
N MET A 22 8.51 -27.47 1.56
CA MET A 22 7.23 -26.85 1.17
C MET A 22 7.32 -25.34 1.03
N VAL A 23 8.18 -24.68 1.82
CA VAL A 23 8.43 -23.24 1.74
C VAL A 23 9.41 -22.89 0.60
N LEU A 24 10.39 -23.76 0.31
CA LEU A 24 11.43 -23.53 -0.72
C LEU A 24 10.97 -23.87 -2.15
N LEU A 25 10.14 -24.88 -2.35
CA LEU A 25 9.65 -25.32 -3.67
C LEU A 25 8.93 -24.24 -4.49
N PRO A 26 8.06 -23.38 -3.92
CA PRO A 26 7.42 -22.30 -4.69
C PRO A 26 8.37 -21.15 -5.08
N MET A 27 9.63 -21.13 -4.60
CA MET A 27 10.61 -20.09 -4.98
C MET A 27 11.25 -20.31 -6.36
N LEU A 28 11.16 -21.54 -6.92
CA LEU A 28 11.78 -21.90 -8.20
C LEU A 28 10.97 -21.47 -9.44
N SER A 29 9.76 -20.94 -9.25
CA SER A 29 8.85 -20.50 -10.32
C SER A 29 8.32 -19.08 -10.06
N ALA A 30 9.19 -18.18 -9.64
CA ALA A 30 8.89 -16.75 -9.57
C ALA A 30 8.83 -16.16 -10.99
N ASN A 31 7.66 -16.22 -11.61
CA ASN A 31 7.34 -15.34 -12.73
C ASN A 31 7.22 -13.91 -12.15
N ALA A 32 7.89 -12.94 -12.76
CA ALA A 32 7.69 -11.53 -12.45
C ALA A 32 6.25 -11.14 -12.85
N GLN A 33 5.31 -11.29 -11.92
CA GLN A 33 3.93 -10.89 -12.13
C GLN A 33 3.78 -9.43 -11.72
N THR A 34 3.11 -8.64 -12.56
CA THR A 34 2.68 -7.29 -12.24
C THR A 34 1.89 -7.35 -10.94
N THR A 35 2.49 -6.77 -9.89
CA THR A 35 2.05 -7.00 -8.51
C THR A 35 0.66 -6.40 -8.28
N VAL A 36 0.17 -5.46 -9.08
CA VAL A 36 -1.22 -5.00 -9.00
C VAL A 36 -1.84 -4.95 -10.38
N GLN A 37 -3.05 -5.48 -10.51
CA GLN A 37 -3.89 -5.24 -11.68
C GLN A 37 -5.21 -4.65 -11.23
N SER A 38 -5.23 -3.32 -11.17
CA SER A 38 -6.43 -2.55 -10.86
C SER A 38 -6.47 -1.34 -11.79
N PRO A 39 -7.42 -1.29 -12.74
CA PRO A 39 -7.61 -0.12 -13.60
C PRO A 39 -7.80 1.19 -12.80
N TYR A 40 -8.34 1.09 -11.58
CA TYR A 40 -8.53 2.23 -10.67
C TYR A 40 -7.23 2.81 -10.12
N SER A 41 -6.14 2.03 -10.10
CA SER A 41 -4.83 2.50 -9.66
C SER A 41 -4.18 3.49 -10.64
N LYS A 42 -4.79 3.73 -11.80
CA LYS A 42 -4.34 4.75 -12.76
C LYS A 42 -4.52 6.17 -12.22
N PHE A 43 -5.44 6.39 -11.29
CA PHE A 43 -5.78 7.73 -10.79
C PHE A 43 -4.92 8.15 -9.59
N GLY A 44 -4.55 9.43 -9.56
CA GLY A 44 -3.82 10.04 -8.44
C GLY A 44 -2.49 9.32 -8.14
N LEU A 45 -2.34 8.84 -6.90
CA LEU A 45 -1.14 8.14 -6.42
C LEU A 45 -1.25 6.61 -6.51
N GLY A 46 -2.30 6.10 -7.16
CA GLY A 46 -2.65 4.69 -7.19
C GLY A 46 -3.52 4.25 -6.02
N ASN A 47 -3.63 2.93 -5.83
CA ASN A 47 -4.43 2.35 -4.77
C ASN A 47 -3.70 2.48 -3.44
N LEU A 48 -4.30 3.18 -2.49
CA LEU A 48 -3.72 3.35 -1.16
C LEU A 48 -3.77 2.06 -0.37
N LYS A 49 -2.68 1.78 0.34
CA LYS A 49 -2.63 0.68 1.29
C LYS A 49 -2.97 1.18 2.68
N SER A 50 -4.03 0.60 3.24
CA SER A 50 -4.36 0.81 4.65
C SER A 50 -3.27 0.17 5.52
N SER A 51 -2.65 0.97 6.39
CA SER A 51 -1.65 0.55 7.39
C SER A 51 -2.29 -0.18 8.58
N VAL A 52 -3.20 -1.13 8.30
CA VAL A 52 -3.91 -1.91 9.32
C VAL A 52 -3.30 -3.30 9.49
N LEU A 53 -3.20 -3.73 10.74
CA LEU A 53 -2.74 -5.06 11.09
C LEU A 53 -3.77 -6.14 10.68
N PRO A 54 -3.35 -7.41 10.50
CA PRO A 54 -4.27 -8.49 10.12
C PRO A 54 -5.47 -8.64 11.06
N GLN A 55 -5.27 -8.45 12.36
CA GLN A 55 -6.33 -8.54 13.37
C GLN A 55 -7.35 -7.40 13.20
N GLN A 56 -6.86 -6.18 12.91
CA GLN A 56 -7.72 -5.03 12.64
C GLN A 56 -8.48 -5.20 11.33
N ARG A 57 -7.83 -5.73 10.29
CA ARG A 57 -8.48 -6.08 9.02
C ARG A 57 -9.61 -7.09 9.22
N GLY A 58 -9.41 -8.09 10.08
CA GLY A 58 -10.45 -9.04 10.48
C GLY A 58 -11.64 -8.41 11.22
N MET A 59 -11.44 -7.25 11.84
CA MET A 59 -12.48 -6.46 12.51
C MET A 59 -13.06 -5.35 11.62
N GLY A 60 -12.99 -5.48 10.30
CA GLY A 60 -13.49 -4.47 9.36
C GLY A 60 -12.61 -3.22 9.26
N GLY A 61 -11.38 -3.26 9.77
CA GLY A 61 -10.41 -2.17 9.67
C GLY A 61 -10.45 -1.16 10.83
N ILE A 62 -11.15 -1.45 11.93
CA ILE A 62 -11.11 -0.59 13.12
C ILE A 62 -9.70 -0.56 13.71
N SER A 63 -9.21 0.63 14.03
CA SER A 63 -7.82 0.86 14.41
C SER A 63 -7.63 2.17 15.17
N THR A 64 -8.45 3.18 14.91
CA THR A 64 -8.31 4.52 15.49
C THR A 64 -8.53 4.47 17.00
N GLY A 65 -9.60 3.81 17.44
CA GLY A 65 -9.93 3.60 18.85
C GLY A 65 -9.30 2.36 19.49
N VAL A 66 -8.43 1.62 18.80
CA VAL A 66 -7.87 0.34 19.31
C VAL A 66 -6.58 0.62 20.07
N PHE A 67 -6.60 0.44 21.40
CA PHE A 67 -5.41 0.59 22.24
C PHE A 67 -4.70 -0.75 22.48
N ARG A 68 -5.39 -1.73 23.08
CA ARG A 68 -4.91 -3.10 23.30
C ARG A 68 -6.01 -4.07 22.95
N SER A 69 -5.90 -4.68 21.77
CA SER A 69 -6.87 -5.66 21.31
C SER A 69 -6.73 -7.03 22.01
N SER A 70 -5.58 -7.30 22.65
CA SER A 70 -5.27 -8.55 23.35
C SER A 70 -4.10 -8.35 24.33
N TYR A 71 -3.69 -9.42 25.02
CA TYR A 71 -2.45 -9.50 25.81
C TYR A 71 -1.18 -9.32 24.97
N VAL A 72 -1.27 -9.52 23.67
CA VAL A 72 -0.15 -9.37 22.73
C VAL A 72 0.01 -7.90 22.37
N ASN A 73 1.25 -7.40 22.48
CA ASN A 73 1.60 -6.06 22.02
C ASN A 73 1.45 -6.00 20.50
N ASN A 74 0.70 -5.03 20.00
CA ASN A 74 0.48 -4.82 18.57
C ASN A 74 0.98 -3.42 18.19
N ILE A 75 1.67 -3.31 17.06
CA ILE A 75 2.20 -2.03 16.57
C ILE A 75 1.16 -1.42 15.63
N ASN A 76 0.17 -0.73 16.19
CA ASN A 76 -0.87 -0.09 15.39
C ASN A 76 -0.34 1.21 14.74
N MET A 77 0.14 1.07 13.50
CA MET A 77 0.77 2.14 12.72
C MET A 77 -0.22 3.23 12.28
N GLN A 78 -1.52 2.93 12.26
CA GLN A 78 -2.55 3.90 11.89
C GLN A 78 -2.82 4.94 13.00
N ASN A 79 -2.57 4.61 14.27
CA ASN A 79 -2.70 5.56 15.38
C ASN A 79 -1.48 5.48 16.31
N PRO A 80 -0.49 6.41 16.19
CA PRO A 80 0.72 6.36 17.01
C PRO A 80 0.48 6.52 18.51
N ALA A 81 -0.69 7.03 18.95
CA ALA A 81 -1.03 7.10 20.37
C ALA A 81 -1.09 5.72 21.04
N SER A 82 -1.37 4.65 20.29
CA SER A 82 -1.40 3.30 20.86
C SER A 82 -0.02 2.77 21.23
N TYR A 83 1.07 3.34 20.71
CA TYR A 83 2.43 2.88 21.03
C TYR A 83 2.75 2.98 22.51
N ALA A 84 2.13 3.93 23.23
CA ALA A 84 2.27 4.05 24.68
C ALA A 84 1.84 2.78 25.45
N GLY A 85 1.08 1.89 24.82
CA GLY A 85 0.66 0.61 25.38
C GLY A 85 1.61 -0.55 25.13
N ILE A 86 2.73 -0.34 24.43
CA ILE A 86 3.72 -1.37 24.12
C ILE A 86 4.67 -1.52 25.32
N ASN A 87 4.64 -2.68 25.96
CA ASN A 87 5.43 -2.93 27.17
C ASN A 87 6.68 -3.78 26.95
N LEU A 88 6.78 -4.47 25.80
CA LEU A 88 7.90 -5.33 25.45
C LEU A 88 8.35 -5.01 24.03
N THR A 89 9.64 -5.19 23.77
CA THR A 89 10.20 -5.07 22.42
C THR A 89 9.44 -6.03 21.50
N THR A 90 8.83 -5.47 20.47
CA THR A 90 7.94 -6.21 19.57
C THR A 90 8.44 -6.05 18.15
N LEU A 91 8.57 -7.16 17.43
CA LEU A 91 8.86 -7.20 16.01
C LEU A 91 7.61 -7.74 15.30
N ASP A 92 7.09 -6.98 14.35
CA ASP A 92 5.91 -7.33 13.57
C ASP A 92 6.26 -7.31 12.08
N ILE A 93 6.02 -8.42 11.40
CA ILE A 93 6.27 -8.59 9.97
C ILE A 93 5.00 -9.16 9.36
N GLY A 94 4.39 -8.39 8.47
CA GLY A 94 3.17 -8.78 7.78
C GLY A 94 3.41 -8.96 6.28
N VAL A 95 2.79 -10.00 5.72
CA VAL A 95 2.60 -10.19 4.27
C VAL A 95 1.12 -10.10 3.97
N SER A 96 0.75 -9.48 2.85
CA SER A 96 -0.64 -9.36 2.40
C SER A 96 -0.84 -10.04 1.06
N GLY A 97 -1.98 -10.70 0.90
CA GLY A 97 -2.45 -11.26 -0.36
C GLY A 97 -3.84 -10.74 -0.68
N SER A 98 -4.11 -10.40 -1.95
CA SER A 98 -5.43 -10.00 -2.43
C SER A 98 -5.74 -10.67 -3.76
N SER A 99 -6.90 -11.33 -3.85
CA SER A 99 -7.46 -11.82 -5.10
C SER A 99 -8.54 -10.84 -5.57
N THR A 100 -8.41 -10.35 -6.80
CA THR A 100 -9.35 -9.41 -7.41
C THR A 100 -9.93 -10.04 -8.67
N THR A 101 -11.26 -10.11 -8.75
CA THR A 101 -11.94 -10.49 -10.00
C THR A 101 -12.50 -9.24 -10.68
N LEU A 102 -12.00 -8.95 -11.88
CA LEU A 102 -12.51 -7.89 -12.75
C LEU A 102 -13.46 -8.51 -13.77
N LYS A 103 -14.64 -7.89 -13.92
CA LYS A 103 -15.66 -8.35 -14.87
C LYS A 103 -16.10 -7.20 -15.76
N THR A 104 -16.13 -7.46 -17.06
CA THR A 104 -16.86 -6.65 -18.04
C THR A 104 -18.14 -7.37 -18.43
N SER A 105 -18.93 -6.82 -19.36
CA SER A 105 -20.15 -7.45 -19.86
C SER A 105 -19.91 -8.82 -20.53
N SER A 106 -18.68 -9.10 -20.97
CA SER A 106 -18.33 -10.30 -21.75
C SER A 106 -17.12 -11.08 -21.22
N LEU A 107 -16.28 -10.48 -20.36
CA LEU A 107 -15.03 -11.08 -19.88
C LEU A 107 -14.98 -11.07 -18.34
N SER A 108 -14.37 -12.12 -17.77
CA SER A 108 -14.04 -12.21 -16.35
C SER A 108 -12.58 -12.60 -16.20
N GLU A 109 -11.81 -11.78 -15.50
CA GLU A 109 -10.40 -12.03 -15.21
C GLU A 109 -10.18 -12.06 -13.70
N ASN A 110 -9.32 -12.98 -13.24
CA ASN A 110 -8.92 -13.06 -11.85
C ASN A 110 -7.43 -12.76 -11.73
N SER A 111 -7.08 -11.85 -10.83
CA SER A 111 -5.71 -11.47 -10.53
C SER A 111 -5.43 -11.74 -9.06
N PHE A 112 -4.28 -12.34 -8.77
CA PHE A 112 -3.78 -12.52 -7.41
C PHE A 112 -2.53 -11.66 -7.21
N ASN A 113 -2.52 -10.86 -6.16
CA ASN A 113 -1.40 -10.03 -5.73
C ASN A 113 -0.93 -10.50 -4.36
N GLY A 114 0.37 -10.78 -4.21
CA GLY A 114 1.03 -10.86 -2.91
C GLY A 114 2.06 -9.74 -2.75
N SER A 115 1.96 -8.96 -1.68
CA SER A 115 2.93 -7.90 -1.36
C SER A 115 3.26 -7.84 0.13
N LEU A 116 4.43 -7.30 0.47
CA LEU A 116 4.83 -7.06 1.85
C LEU A 116 3.86 -6.04 2.49
N SER A 117 3.23 -6.38 3.60
CA SER A 117 2.28 -5.51 4.29
C SER A 117 2.98 -4.46 5.15
N HIS A 118 3.95 -4.90 5.96
CA HIS A 118 4.77 -4.03 6.80
C HIS A 118 5.92 -4.82 7.42
N VAL A 119 6.97 -4.10 7.80
CA VAL A 119 8.00 -4.53 8.74
C VAL A 119 8.12 -3.43 9.77
N ALA A 120 7.77 -3.72 11.01
CA ALA A 120 7.74 -2.77 12.09
C ALA A 120 8.39 -3.33 13.35
N MET A 121 9.10 -2.48 14.07
CA MET A 121 9.70 -2.79 15.35
C MET A 121 9.30 -1.71 16.34
N ALA A 122 9.05 -2.09 17.59
CA ALA A 122 8.74 -1.16 18.65
C ALA A 122 9.53 -1.49 19.90
N PHE A 123 10.00 -0.44 20.57
CA PHE A 123 10.82 -0.50 21.77
C PHE A 123 10.14 0.31 22.88
N PRO A 124 9.81 -0.31 24.03
CA PRO A 124 9.35 0.44 25.18
C PRO A 124 10.51 1.31 25.72
N VAL A 125 10.27 2.61 25.86
CA VAL A 125 11.23 3.54 26.49
C VAL A 125 10.93 3.66 27.98
N THR A 126 9.65 3.74 28.33
CA THR A 126 9.16 3.71 29.71
C THR A 126 7.92 2.82 29.80
N GLN A 127 7.38 2.60 31.00
CA GLN A 127 6.11 1.88 31.16
C GLN A 127 4.90 2.59 30.51
N LYS A 128 5.07 3.85 30.11
CA LYS A 128 4.04 4.72 29.54
C LYS A 128 4.46 5.32 28.20
N SER A 129 5.54 4.86 27.57
CA SER A 129 5.98 5.36 26.27
C SER A 129 6.78 4.35 25.48
N ALA A 130 6.64 4.41 24.15
CA ALA A 130 7.40 3.57 23.24
C ALA A 130 7.75 4.30 21.96
N VAL A 131 8.88 3.91 21.38
CA VAL A 131 9.30 4.29 20.03
C VAL A 131 8.96 3.15 19.08
N SER A 132 8.51 3.47 17.87
CA SER A 132 8.33 2.49 16.80
C SER A 132 9.04 2.96 15.54
N ILE A 133 9.68 2.03 14.84
CA ILE A 133 10.25 2.22 13.51
C ILE A 133 9.68 1.19 12.57
N GLY A 134 9.48 1.55 11.31
CA GLY A 134 9.07 0.56 10.34
C GLY A 134 9.01 1.08 8.93
N ILE A 135 8.81 0.14 8.01
CA ILE A 135 8.62 0.37 6.59
C ILE A 135 7.37 -0.35 6.12
N LEU A 136 6.56 0.33 5.31
CA LEU A 136 5.34 -0.21 4.74
C LEU A 136 5.05 0.42 3.37
N PRO A 137 4.38 -0.28 2.44
CA PRO A 137 3.83 0.34 1.25
C PRO A 137 2.75 1.37 1.65
N TYR A 138 2.76 2.50 0.97
CA TYR A 138 1.79 3.58 1.08
C TYR A 138 0.75 3.51 -0.04
N SER A 139 1.20 3.35 -1.28
CA SER A 139 0.33 3.17 -2.44
C SER A 139 0.96 2.20 -3.43
N GLU A 140 0.10 1.53 -4.20
CA GLU A 140 0.52 0.67 -5.30
C GLU A 140 -0.15 1.15 -6.60
N LEU A 141 0.64 1.27 -7.66
CA LEU A 141 0.17 1.57 -9.00
C LEU A 141 0.46 0.36 -9.87
N GLY A 142 -0.59 -0.21 -10.43
CA GLY A 142 -0.48 -1.40 -11.25
C GLY A 142 -1.73 -1.62 -12.06
N TYR A 143 -1.59 -1.45 -13.38
CA TYR A 143 -2.64 -1.76 -14.34
C TYR A 143 -1.99 -2.16 -15.66
N ASP A 144 -2.64 -3.07 -16.36
CA ASP A 144 -2.29 -3.42 -17.72
C ASP A 144 -3.60 -3.72 -18.44
N PHE A 145 -3.95 -2.87 -19.40
CA PHE A 145 -5.13 -3.09 -20.22
C PHE A 145 -4.92 -2.57 -21.63
N LYS A 146 -5.56 -3.26 -22.57
CA LYS A 146 -5.52 -2.95 -23.99
C LYS A 146 -6.90 -2.59 -24.49
N ASN A 147 -6.99 -1.55 -25.29
CA ASN A 147 -8.21 -1.18 -26.01
C ASN A 147 -7.94 -1.15 -27.52
N THR A 148 -8.59 -2.05 -28.26
CA THR A 148 -8.48 -2.12 -29.71
C THR A 148 -9.59 -1.30 -30.34
N VAL A 149 -9.24 -0.32 -31.17
CA VAL A 149 -10.18 0.54 -31.89
C VAL A 149 -9.88 0.50 -33.38
N THR A 150 -10.92 0.41 -34.20
CA THR A 150 -10.78 0.60 -35.65
C THR A 150 -10.86 2.08 -35.98
N VAL A 151 -9.80 2.61 -36.57
CA VAL A 151 -9.68 4.02 -36.98
C VAL A 151 -9.75 4.09 -38.51
N GLY A 152 -10.59 4.98 -39.04
CA GLY A 152 -10.81 5.16 -40.49
C GLY A 152 -12.22 4.74 -40.93
N SER A 153 -12.48 4.75 -42.23
CA SER A 153 -13.75 4.34 -42.83
C SER A 153 -13.54 3.63 -44.16
N GLY A 154 -14.36 2.60 -44.45
CA GLY A 154 -14.26 1.81 -45.68
C GLY A 154 -12.99 0.95 -45.75
N SER A 155 -12.40 0.83 -46.94
CA SER A 155 -11.21 -0.01 -47.22
C SER A 155 -9.91 0.49 -46.56
N SER A 156 -9.92 1.64 -45.90
CA SER A 156 -8.77 2.22 -45.18
C SER A 156 -8.90 2.11 -43.66
N ALA A 157 -9.88 1.35 -43.17
CA ALA A 157 -10.05 1.08 -41.75
C ALA A 157 -8.85 0.27 -41.22
N LYS A 158 -8.15 0.81 -40.23
CA LYS A 158 -7.01 0.17 -39.57
C LYS A 158 -7.32 -0.11 -38.11
N SER A 159 -6.95 -1.28 -37.63
CA SER A 159 -7.06 -1.59 -36.21
C SER A 159 -5.84 -1.03 -35.47
N VAL A 160 -6.10 -0.31 -34.38
CA VAL A 160 -5.11 0.32 -33.51
C VAL A 160 -5.31 -0.20 -32.10
N ASP A 161 -4.23 -0.71 -31.51
CA ASP A 161 -4.19 -1.12 -30.12
C ASP A 161 -3.66 0.04 -29.27
N TYR A 162 -4.49 0.54 -28.35
CA TYR A 162 -4.06 1.44 -27.28
C TYR A 162 -3.71 0.62 -26.05
N LEU A 163 -2.42 0.57 -25.70
CA LEU A 163 -1.93 -0.15 -24.53
C LEU A 163 -1.68 0.84 -23.39
N TYR A 164 -2.26 0.52 -22.24
CA TYR A 164 -2.10 1.29 -21.01
C TYR A 164 -1.47 0.37 -19.98
N ASN A 165 -0.22 0.65 -19.65
CA ASN A 165 0.52 -0.05 -18.61
C ASN A 165 0.95 0.95 -17.54
N GLY A 166 0.86 0.57 -16.29
CA GLY A 166 1.41 1.35 -15.19
C GLY A 166 1.94 0.42 -14.14
N GLU A 167 3.09 0.78 -13.57
CA GLU A 167 3.73 0.03 -12.50
C GLU A 167 4.43 0.93 -11.49
N GLY A 168 4.65 0.36 -10.31
CA GLY A 168 5.37 1.00 -9.22
C GLY A 168 4.51 1.19 -7.98
N GLY A 169 4.94 2.11 -7.13
CA GLY A 169 4.31 2.34 -5.85
C GLY A 169 5.14 3.24 -4.95
N LEU A 170 4.50 3.71 -3.90
CA LEU A 170 5.14 4.52 -2.87
C LEU A 170 5.34 3.66 -1.63
N SER A 171 6.54 3.70 -1.10
CA SER A 171 6.88 3.16 0.21
C SER A 171 6.94 4.29 1.23
N LYS A 172 6.69 3.94 2.49
CA LYS A 172 6.76 4.83 3.63
C LYS A 172 7.65 4.20 4.67
N ALA A 173 8.72 4.90 5.05
CA ALA A 173 9.45 4.62 6.28
C ALA A 173 8.93 5.56 7.37
N TYR A 174 8.82 5.10 8.62
CA TYR A 174 8.39 5.96 9.71
C TYR A 174 9.22 5.74 10.97
N LEU A 175 9.35 6.83 11.73
CA LEU A 175 9.82 6.86 13.11
C LEU A 175 8.72 7.50 13.95
N GLY A 176 8.21 6.74 14.90
CA GLY A 176 7.08 7.09 15.73
C GLY A 176 7.40 7.11 17.21
N TYR A 177 6.74 7.98 17.95
CA TYR A 177 6.78 8.01 19.41
C TYR A 177 5.37 8.20 19.96
N GLY A 178 5.01 7.38 20.94
CA GLY A 178 3.75 7.49 21.67
C GLY A 178 3.99 7.55 23.18
N ILE A 179 3.24 8.41 23.85
CA ILE A 179 3.33 8.63 25.29
C ILE A 179 1.94 8.70 25.93
N GLN A 180 1.83 8.15 27.14
CA GLN A 180 0.64 8.21 27.96
C GLN A 180 0.81 9.26 29.07
N PHE A 181 -0.13 10.20 29.13
CA PHE A 181 -0.25 11.20 30.20
C PHE A 181 -1.32 10.77 31.21
N GLY A 182 -0.92 10.68 32.48
CA GLY A 182 -1.78 10.11 33.52
C GLY A 182 -2.10 8.65 33.23
N ASP A 183 -3.35 8.26 33.49
CA ASP A 183 -3.79 6.86 33.34
C ASP A 183 -4.74 6.63 32.16
N HIS A 184 -5.19 7.71 31.52
CA HIS A 184 -6.31 7.64 30.57
C HIS A 184 -6.04 8.33 29.22
N PHE A 185 -5.14 9.31 29.16
CA PHE A 185 -4.89 10.07 27.94
C PHE A 185 -3.57 9.66 27.29
N ARG A 186 -3.60 9.47 25.97
CA ARG A 186 -2.46 9.03 25.17
C ARG A 186 -2.35 9.87 23.92
N VAL A 187 -1.13 10.20 23.54
CA VAL A 187 -0.83 10.89 22.28
C VAL A 187 0.38 10.27 21.62
N GLY A 188 0.47 10.44 20.31
CA GLY A 188 1.64 10.03 19.57
C GLY A 188 1.77 10.76 18.25
N ALA A 189 2.97 10.70 17.70
CA ALA A 189 3.29 11.27 16.40
C ALA A 189 4.25 10.35 15.64
N ASN A 190 4.14 10.38 14.31
CA ASN A 190 4.99 9.68 13.35
C ASN A 190 5.62 10.71 12.43
N ALA A 191 6.96 10.73 12.37
CA ALA A 191 7.68 11.32 11.26
C ALA A 191 7.78 10.26 10.16
N GLU A 192 7.24 10.57 8.99
CA GLU A 192 7.12 9.65 7.86
C GLU A 192 7.97 10.16 6.70
N TYR A 193 8.73 9.28 6.05
CA TYR A 193 9.45 9.57 4.81
C TYR A 193 8.84 8.72 3.71
N LEU A 194 8.17 9.38 2.75
CA LEU A 194 7.60 8.72 1.58
C LEU A 194 8.63 8.73 0.47
N PHE A 195 8.76 7.61 -0.22
CA PHE A 195 9.65 7.47 -1.37
C PHE A 195 9.14 6.41 -2.33
N GLY A 196 9.33 6.63 -3.62
CA GLY A 196 8.98 5.63 -4.63
C GLY A 196 8.88 6.22 -6.03
N ASN A 197 8.54 5.36 -6.98
CA ASN A 197 8.38 5.73 -8.37
C ASN A 197 7.02 5.24 -8.86
N LEU A 198 6.34 6.09 -9.62
CA LEU A 198 5.12 5.77 -10.34
C LEU A 198 5.42 5.90 -11.83
N ILE A 199 5.35 4.81 -12.57
CA ILE A 199 5.63 4.76 -14.00
C ILE A 199 4.32 4.49 -14.73
N GLN A 200 4.02 5.31 -15.72
CA GLN A 200 2.83 5.19 -16.56
C GLN A 200 3.24 5.21 -18.01
N ASN A 201 2.83 4.19 -18.75
CA ASN A 201 3.09 3.99 -20.16
C ASN A 201 1.76 4.02 -20.92
N ARG A 202 1.70 4.85 -21.95
CA ARG A 202 0.63 4.84 -22.95
C ARG A 202 1.24 4.61 -24.31
N SER A 203 0.95 3.47 -24.91
CA SER A 203 1.44 3.14 -26.25
C SER A 203 0.27 3.11 -27.24
N THR A 204 0.52 3.61 -28.44
CA THR A 204 -0.37 3.49 -29.59
C THR A 204 0.31 2.62 -30.62
N GLU A 205 -0.23 1.43 -30.83
CA GLU A 205 0.35 0.41 -31.69
C GLU A 205 -0.58 0.07 -32.85
N TYR A 206 -0.06 0.18 -34.06
CA TYR A 206 -0.78 -0.20 -35.26
C TYR A 206 -0.55 -1.70 -35.54
N LEU A 207 -1.60 -2.40 -35.95
CA LEU A 207 -1.53 -3.84 -36.28
C LEU A 207 -0.91 -4.11 -37.66
N ASP A 208 -0.70 -3.07 -38.47
CA ASP A 208 -0.07 -3.18 -39.79
C ASP A 208 1.45 -3.42 -39.66
N ALA A 209 1.98 -4.35 -40.45
CA ALA A 209 3.41 -4.63 -40.49
C ALA A 209 4.20 -3.40 -41.00
N GLY A 210 5.28 -3.05 -40.29
CA GLY A 210 6.14 -1.90 -40.63
C GLY A 210 5.55 -0.53 -40.25
N ALA A 211 4.44 -0.49 -39.51
CA ALA A 211 3.91 0.76 -38.97
C ALA A 211 4.79 1.33 -37.84
N ILE A 212 4.85 2.65 -37.75
CA ILE A 212 5.55 3.37 -36.68
C ILE A 212 4.58 3.49 -35.50
N ASN A 213 4.98 2.94 -34.35
CA ASN A 213 4.25 3.03 -33.11
C ASN A 213 4.79 4.18 -32.26
N SER A 214 4.00 4.62 -31.28
CA SER A 214 4.41 5.67 -30.34
C SER A 214 4.16 5.25 -28.90
N ARG A 215 5.04 5.69 -27.99
CA ARG A 215 4.90 5.51 -26.55
C ARG A 215 5.17 6.82 -25.82
N ASP A 216 4.25 7.15 -24.93
CA ASP A 216 4.37 8.22 -23.95
C ASP A 216 4.59 7.59 -22.57
N GLN A 217 5.80 7.74 -22.04
CA GLN A 217 6.22 7.23 -20.74
C GLN A 217 6.39 8.39 -19.77
N ILE A 218 5.64 8.37 -18.67
CA ILE A 218 5.71 9.33 -17.58
C ILE A 218 6.19 8.62 -16.32
N LYS A 219 7.33 9.06 -15.79
CA LYS A 219 7.88 8.61 -14.51
C LYS A 219 7.79 9.74 -13.50
N ASN A 220 7.03 9.53 -12.43
CA ASN A 220 6.96 10.42 -11.28
C ASN A 220 7.73 9.78 -10.12
N SER A 221 8.89 10.34 -9.81
CA SER A 221 9.66 10.02 -8.61
C SER A 221 9.18 10.92 -7.48
N ILE A 222 8.76 10.33 -6.36
CA ILE A 222 8.22 11.07 -5.22
C ILE A 222 9.13 10.81 -4.03
N TYR A 223 9.52 11.86 -3.32
CA TYR A 223 10.30 11.73 -2.10
C TYR A 223 10.07 12.91 -1.16
N GLY A 224 9.93 12.64 0.15
CA GLY A 224 9.88 13.71 1.14
C GLY A 224 9.19 13.32 2.44
N PHE A 225 9.11 14.29 3.34
CA PHE A 225 8.61 14.11 4.69
C PHE A 225 7.11 14.35 4.79
N ASN A 226 6.48 13.56 5.64
CA ASN A 226 5.10 13.72 6.07
C ASN A 226 5.00 13.46 7.58
N PHE A 227 3.88 13.88 8.18
CA PHE A 227 3.67 13.74 9.61
C PHE A 227 2.31 13.10 9.89
N GLY A 228 2.34 12.02 10.66
CA GLY A 228 1.16 11.40 11.25
C GLY A 228 1.03 11.78 12.72
N TYR A 229 -0.19 11.91 13.21
CA TYR A 229 -0.45 12.19 14.62
C TYR A 229 -1.69 11.45 15.08
N GLY A 230 -1.76 11.23 16.39
CA GLY A 230 -2.86 10.50 16.99
C GLY A 230 -3.04 10.83 18.46
N ALA A 231 -4.28 10.67 18.91
CA ALA A 231 -4.68 10.79 20.30
C ALA A 231 -5.67 9.68 20.64
N GLN A 232 -5.63 9.22 21.88
CA GLN A 232 -6.61 8.28 22.42
C GLN A 232 -6.93 8.66 23.86
N TYR A 233 -8.19 8.46 24.25
CA TYR A 233 -8.66 8.64 25.61
C TYR A 233 -9.42 7.39 26.07
N ASP A 234 -9.10 6.91 27.26
CA ASP A 234 -9.70 5.72 27.88
C ASP A 234 -10.68 6.10 29.00
N PHE A 235 -11.97 5.84 28.79
CA PHE A 235 -13.00 5.95 29.80
C PHE A 235 -13.22 4.59 30.47
N ARG A 236 -12.78 4.46 31.72
CA ARG A 236 -13.07 3.30 32.56
C ARG A 236 -14.52 3.34 33.05
N LEU A 237 -15.37 2.49 32.47
CA LEU A 237 -16.79 2.35 32.82
C LEU A 237 -17.01 1.35 33.97
N GLY A 238 -16.02 0.50 34.25
CA GLY A 238 -16.02 -0.43 35.37
C GLY A 238 -14.70 -1.21 35.46
N ASN A 239 -14.61 -2.18 36.38
CA ASN A 239 -13.34 -2.86 36.68
C ASN A 239 -12.69 -3.60 35.49
N LYS A 240 -13.48 -4.00 34.48
CA LYS A 240 -13.01 -4.75 33.30
C LYS A 240 -13.57 -4.22 31.98
N THR A 241 -14.21 -3.06 32.00
CA THR A 241 -14.89 -2.49 30.82
C THR A 241 -14.39 -1.07 30.61
N SER A 242 -13.87 -0.82 29.41
CA SER A 242 -13.38 0.49 28.98
C SER A 242 -13.96 0.88 27.63
N LEU A 243 -14.19 2.18 27.48
CA LEU A 243 -14.51 2.82 26.22
C LEU A 243 -13.30 3.67 25.81
N VAL A 244 -12.69 3.32 24.69
CA VAL A 244 -11.56 4.06 24.14
C VAL A 244 -12.05 4.88 22.97
N ILE A 245 -11.88 6.19 23.05
CA ILE A 245 -12.10 7.11 21.93
C ILE A 245 -10.74 7.41 21.33
N GLY A 246 -10.64 7.38 20.01
CA GLY A 246 -9.41 7.64 19.27
C GLY A 246 -9.62 8.65 18.16
N TYR A 247 -8.56 9.40 17.91
CA TYR A 247 -8.39 10.25 16.75
C TYR A 247 -7.02 9.98 16.14
N SER A 248 -6.95 9.91 14.82
CA SER A 248 -5.67 9.95 14.10
C SER A 248 -5.79 10.78 12.84
N GLY A 249 -4.66 11.30 12.39
CA GLY A 249 -4.59 12.09 11.17
C GLY A 249 -3.22 12.05 10.53
N SER A 250 -3.19 12.43 9.27
CA SER A 250 -1.98 12.61 8.49
C SER A 250 -2.00 14.00 7.89
N SER A 251 -0.89 14.72 8.01
CA SER A 251 -0.71 16.07 7.50
C SER A 251 -0.81 16.09 5.97
N GLY A 252 -1.43 17.13 5.41
CA GLY A 252 -1.47 17.39 3.97
C GLY A 252 -0.17 18.04 3.47
N SER A 253 0.97 17.44 3.82
CA SER A 253 2.30 18.02 3.59
C SER A 253 2.60 18.15 2.09
N LYS A 254 3.39 19.18 1.72
CA LYS A 254 3.95 19.29 0.37
C LYS A 254 5.20 18.41 0.31
N ILE A 255 5.22 17.49 -0.64
CA ILE A 255 6.26 16.52 -0.90
C ILE A 255 6.91 16.88 -2.23
N ASN A 256 8.23 16.71 -2.31
CA ASN A 256 8.97 16.95 -3.54
C ASN A 256 8.70 15.81 -4.52
N SER A 257 8.58 16.15 -5.80
CA SER A 257 8.47 15.14 -6.85
C SER A 257 9.26 15.57 -8.08
N GLU A 258 9.83 14.59 -8.77
CA GLU A 258 10.51 14.79 -10.04
C GLU A 258 9.76 14.02 -11.11
N ARG A 259 9.42 14.72 -12.19
CA ARG A 259 8.72 14.17 -13.34
C ARG A 259 9.68 14.05 -14.51
N SER A 260 9.82 12.85 -15.03
CA SER A 260 10.49 12.58 -16.29
C SER A 260 9.46 12.07 -17.30
N GLN A 261 9.49 12.59 -18.53
CA GLN A 261 8.58 12.21 -19.59
C GLN A 261 9.37 11.97 -20.88
N TYR A 262 9.13 10.83 -21.51
CA TYR A 262 9.73 10.46 -22.78
C TYR A 262 8.63 10.09 -23.76
N ASN A 263 8.62 10.76 -24.92
CA ASN A 263 7.76 10.40 -26.03
C ASN A 263 8.62 9.78 -27.13
N THR A 264 8.52 8.47 -27.31
CA THR A 264 9.34 7.71 -28.25
C THR A 264 8.50 7.15 -29.37
N ILE A 265 9.13 6.96 -30.52
CA ILE A 265 8.57 6.20 -31.64
C ILE A 265 9.42 4.96 -31.90
N TYR A 266 8.78 3.85 -32.25
CA TYR A 266 9.45 2.57 -32.41
C TYR A 266 8.74 1.68 -33.45
N TYR A 267 9.48 0.70 -33.96
CA TYR A 267 8.93 -0.38 -34.77
C TYR A 267 8.71 -1.63 -33.92
N LYS A 268 7.86 -2.53 -34.39
CA LYS A 268 7.84 -3.91 -33.88
C LYS A 268 8.67 -4.81 -34.79
N ASP A 269 9.37 -5.76 -34.18
CA ASP A 269 10.05 -6.83 -34.91
C ASP A 269 9.03 -7.83 -35.51
N SER A 270 9.53 -8.81 -36.25
CA SER A 270 8.68 -9.86 -36.86
C SER A 270 8.02 -10.80 -35.84
N GLN A 271 8.40 -10.74 -34.57
CA GLN A 271 7.81 -11.49 -33.46
C GLN A 271 6.81 -10.63 -32.66
N GLY A 272 6.63 -9.36 -33.02
CA GLY A 272 5.71 -8.43 -32.35
C GLY A 272 6.31 -7.72 -31.13
N ASN A 273 7.60 -7.90 -30.84
CA ASN A 273 8.29 -7.21 -29.76
C ASN A 273 8.68 -5.80 -30.17
N GLU A 274 8.77 -4.89 -29.20
CA GLU A 274 9.30 -3.54 -29.42
C GLU A 274 10.79 -3.60 -29.80
N ALA A 275 11.11 -3.03 -30.97
CA ALA A 275 12.49 -2.79 -31.38
C ALA A 275 13.05 -1.53 -30.67
N THR A 276 14.37 -1.34 -30.73
CA THR A 276 15.01 -0.12 -30.20
C THR A 276 14.28 1.14 -30.70
N PRO A 277 13.99 2.11 -29.83
CA PRO A 277 13.33 3.35 -30.24
C PRO A 277 14.04 4.00 -31.42
N LEU A 278 13.27 4.36 -32.44
CA LEU A 278 13.77 5.03 -33.64
C LEU A 278 14.18 6.46 -33.32
N ASP A 279 13.34 7.17 -32.54
CA ASP A 279 13.58 8.56 -32.13
C ASP A 279 12.82 8.88 -30.84
N THR A 280 13.28 9.93 -30.13
CA THR A 280 12.61 10.52 -28.97
C THR A 280 12.13 11.92 -29.33
N LEU A 281 10.84 12.05 -29.61
CA LEU A 281 10.21 13.31 -30.06
C LEU A 281 10.21 14.39 -28.98
N ASN A 282 10.18 13.98 -27.71
CA ASN A 282 10.25 14.90 -26.57
C ASN A 282 10.82 14.17 -25.35
N ALA A 283 11.71 14.84 -24.63
CA ALA A 283 12.30 14.35 -23.39
C ALA A 283 12.34 15.48 -22.35
N ILE A 284 11.72 15.22 -21.20
CA ILE A 284 11.85 16.02 -20.00
C ILE A 284 12.49 15.10 -18.97
N GLU A 285 13.65 15.48 -18.43
CA GLU A 285 14.33 14.71 -17.39
C GLU A 285 14.32 15.47 -16.08
N ASN A 286 13.86 14.80 -15.02
CA ASN A 286 13.92 15.27 -13.63
C ASN A 286 13.34 16.69 -13.46
N GLY A 287 12.24 16.97 -14.16
CA GLY A 287 11.50 18.22 -14.00
C GLY A 287 11.00 18.31 -12.57
N LYS A 288 11.43 19.35 -11.83
CA LYS A 288 10.99 19.55 -10.45
C LYS A 288 9.51 19.90 -10.42
N THR A 289 8.75 19.11 -9.69
CA THR A 289 7.32 19.29 -9.46
C THR A 289 7.04 19.23 -7.94
N ASN A 290 5.82 19.60 -7.55
CA ASN A 290 5.37 19.51 -6.17
C ASN A 290 4.13 18.62 -6.08
N LEU A 291 4.12 17.73 -5.08
CA LEU A 291 2.97 16.92 -4.71
C LEU A 291 2.39 17.45 -3.40
N LYS A 292 1.11 17.82 -3.39
CA LYS A 292 0.40 18.13 -2.14
C LYS A 292 -0.42 16.92 -1.73
N LEU A 293 -0.07 16.31 -0.60
CA LEU A 293 -0.86 15.20 -0.06
C LEU A 293 -2.21 15.69 0.49
N PRO A 294 -3.27 14.87 0.43
CA PRO A 294 -4.53 15.19 1.04
C PRO A 294 -4.43 15.07 2.56
N LEU A 295 -5.22 15.89 3.24
CA LEU A 295 -5.40 15.77 4.68
C LEU A 295 -6.29 14.56 4.98
N LEU A 296 -5.80 13.64 5.81
CA LEU A 296 -6.54 12.46 6.24
C LEU A 296 -6.89 12.59 7.72
N HIS A 297 -8.14 12.29 8.06
CA HIS A 297 -8.63 12.24 9.43
C HIS A 297 -9.35 10.93 9.68
N SER A 298 -9.20 10.41 10.89
CA SER A 298 -9.94 9.24 11.35
C SER A 298 -10.36 9.47 12.80
N VAL A 299 -11.63 9.22 13.08
CA VAL A 299 -12.21 9.25 14.43
C VAL A 299 -12.83 7.89 14.67
N GLY A 300 -12.64 7.32 15.84
CA GLY A 300 -13.24 6.04 16.16
C GLY A 300 -13.40 5.82 17.64
N PHE A 301 -14.21 4.83 17.98
CA PHE A 301 -14.34 4.38 19.35
C PHE A 301 -14.33 2.86 19.41
N THR A 302 -13.86 2.32 20.52
CA THR A 302 -13.97 0.90 20.85
C THR A 302 -14.49 0.75 22.26
N LEU A 303 -15.53 -0.06 22.42
CA LEU A 303 -15.98 -0.55 23.70
C LEU A 303 -15.40 -1.95 23.87
N GLN A 304 -14.65 -2.16 24.94
CA GLN A 304 -14.00 -3.44 25.19
C GLN A 304 -14.28 -3.92 26.61
N LYS A 305 -14.49 -5.23 26.71
CA LYS A 305 -14.44 -5.95 27.97
C LYS A 305 -13.23 -6.86 27.96
N GLU A 306 -12.35 -6.68 28.93
CA GLU A 306 -11.06 -7.37 29.01
C GLU A 306 -11.23 -8.88 28.81
N ASN A 307 -10.53 -9.43 27.82
CA ASN A 307 -10.52 -10.83 27.41
C ASN A 307 -11.86 -11.46 27.02
N LYS A 308 -12.86 -10.65 26.66
CA LYS A 308 -14.18 -11.17 26.26
C LYS A 308 -14.60 -10.71 24.89
N TRP A 309 -14.70 -9.40 24.69
CA TRP A 309 -15.16 -8.83 23.43
C TRP A 309 -14.64 -7.42 23.25
N LEU A 310 -14.50 -7.02 21.99
CA LEU A 310 -14.19 -5.67 21.56
C LEU A 310 -15.13 -5.35 20.40
N VAL A 311 -15.87 -4.26 20.52
CA VAL A 311 -16.78 -3.75 19.50
C VAL A 311 -16.42 -2.30 19.26
N GLY A 312 -16.31 -1.89 18.02
CA GLY A 312 -15.96 -0.51 17.70
C GLY A 312 -16.42 -0.11 16.32
N ALA A 313 -16.30 1.19 16.07
CA ALA A 313 -16.53 1.79 14.78
C ALA A 313 -15.46 2.87 14.55
N ASP A 314 -15.01 2.95 13.32
CA ASP A 314 -14.10 3.99 12.84
C ASP A 314 -14.80 4.72 11.70
N TYR A 315 -14.60 6.04 11.65
CA TYR A 315 -15.01 6.93 10.58
C TYR A 315 -13.79 7.66 10.04
N ARG A 316 -13.57 7.59 8.73
CA ARG A 316 -12.40 8.09 8.01
C ARG A 316 -12.83 9.12 6.98
N MET A 317 -12.12 10.23 6.95
CA MET A 317 -12.34 11.33 6.01
C MET A 317 -11.03 11.64 5.31
N GLY A 318 -11.05 11.71 3.99
CA GLY A 318 -9.90 12.11 3.18
C GLY A 318 -10.25 13.28 2.27
N LYS A 319 -9.52 14.39 2.40
CA LYS A 319 -9.68 15.59 1.56
C LYS A 319 -8.93 15.45 0.23
N TRP A 320 -9.36 14.50 -0.60
CA TRP A 320 -8.73 14.23 -1.91
C TRP A 320 -8.90 15.36 -2.92
N SER A 321 -9.88 16.24 -2.74
CA SER A 321 -10.05 17.46 -3.55
C SER A 321 -8.82 18.37 -3.51
N ASP A 322 -8.00 18.27 -2.46
CA ASP A 322 -6.80 19.08 -2.27
C ASP A 322 -5.53 18.40 -2.81
N LEU A 323 -5.64 17.17 -3.35
CA LEU A 323 -4.53 16.47 -3.98
C LEU A 323 -4.17 17.20 -5.28
N SER A 324 -2.93 17.69 -5.35
CA SER A 324 -2.37 18.28 -6.56
C SER A 324 -1.03 17.64 -6.89
N ILE A 325 -0.86 17.24 -8.15
CA ILE A 325 0.40 16.77 -8.71
C ILE A 325 0.87 17.84 -9.69
N ASP A 326 2.07 18.39 -9.49
CA ASP A 326 2.59 19.48 -10.31
C ASP A 326 1.70 20.73 -10.31
N ASN A 327 1.10 21.04 -9.14
CA ASN A 327 0.07 22.08 -8.97
C ASN A 327 -1.20 21.89 -9.81
N VAL A 328 -1.36 20.75 -10.49
CA VAL A 328 -2.59 20.38 -11.21
C VAL A 328 -3.45 19.52 -10.31
N ASN A 329 -4.68 19.99 -10.07
CA ASN A 329 -5.69 19.22 -9.34
C ASN A 329 -6.03 17.94 -10.12
N GLN A 330 -6.18 16.83 -9.41
CA GLN A 330 -6.50 15.54 -10.01
C GLN A 330 -8.01 15.29 -10.13
N ASP A 331 -8.84 16.30 -9.85
CA ASP A 331 -10.31 16.29 -9.87
C ASP A 331 -10.91 15.14 -9.03
N LEU A 332 -10.23 14.79 -7.94
CA LEU A 332 -10.67 13.74 -7.04
C LEU A 332 -11.73 14.26 -6.05
N GLN A 333 -12.69 13.40 -5.76
CA GLN A 333 -13.74 13.69 -4.78
C GLN A 333 -13.30 13.30 -3.37
N ASN A 334 -13.78 14.03 -2.37
CA ASN A 334 -13.53 13.71 -0.98
C ASN A 334 -14.11 12.35 -0.61
N THR A 335 -13.39 11.61 0.22
CA THR A 335 -13.80 10.29 0.66
C THR A 335 -14.28 10.35 2.10
N TYR A 336 -15.38 9.65 2.37
CA TYR A 336 -15.97 9.47 3.69
C TYR A 336 -16.31 7.99 3.83
N GLY A 337 -15.93 7.35 4.93
CA GLY A 337 -16.20 5.93 5.18
C GLY A 337 -15.80 5.51 6.57
#